data_AF-A0A2V6BWP4-F1
#
_entry.id   AF-A0A2V6BWP4-F1
#
_cell.length_a   1.000
_cell.length_b   1.000
_cell.length_c   1.000
_cell.angle_alpha   90.00
_cell.angle_beta   90.00
_cell.angle_gamma   90.00
#
_symmetry.space_group_name_H-M   'P 1'
#
loop_
_entity.id
_entity.type
_entity.pdbx_description
1 polymer ?
#
loop_
_entity_poly.entity_id
_entity_poly.type
_entity_poly.pdbx_seq_one_letter_code
_entity_poly.pdbx_strand_id
1 'polypeptide(L)'
;HSTPAGARAKVLAAYDAGCRRFDSAIGGLGGCPFAQDKLVGNVPTEEVLGALQERGLNLPIDLSKVAGMNSAISGELSSRRK
;
A
#
# COMPACT_ATOMS: atom_id res chain seq x y z
N HIS A 1 -4.59 3.86 -7.15
CA HIS A 1 -5.71 3.21 -6.44
C HIS A 1 -5.89 1.77 -6.93
N SER A 2 -6.16 0.83 -6.03
CA SER A 2 -6.40 -0.58 -6.37
C SER A 2 -7.17 -1.26 -5.24
N THR A 3 -7.82 -2.38 -5.55
CA THR A 3 -8.15 -3.36 -4.50
C THR A 3 -6.87 -3.98 -3.96
N PRO A 4 -6.85 -4.45 -2.69
CA PRO A 4 -5.66 -5.07 -2.10
C PRO A 4 -5.12 -6.24 -2.93
N ALA A 5 -5.99 -7.15 -3.38
CA ALA A 5 -5.62 -8.33 -4.15
C ALA A 5 -4.94 -8.01 -5.50
N GLY A 6 -5.23 -6.86 -6.10
CA GLY A 6 -4.67 -6.45 -7.39
C GLY A 6 -3.48 -5.48 -7.31
N ALA A 7 -3.14 -5.01 -6.10
CA ALA A 7 -2.13 -3.96 -5.92
C ALA A 7 -0.74 -4.42 -6.39
N ARG A 8 -0.30 -5.59 -5.92
CA ARG A 8 1.04 -6.14 -6.18
C ARG A 8 1.33 -6.31 -7.67
N ALA A 9 0.42 -6.98 -8.39
CA ALA A 9 0.57 -7.24 -9.83
C ALA A 9 0.69 -5.95 -10.65
N LYS A 10 -0.06 -4.90 -10.27
CA LYS A 10 0.03 -3.59 -10.94
C LYS A 10 1.37 -2.90 -10.70
N VAL A 11 1.90 -2.97 -9.48
CA VAL A 11 3.21 -2.38 -9.15
C VAL A 11 4.31 -3.06 -9.94
N LEU A 12 4.32 -4.40 -9.96
CA LEU A 12 5.28 -5.18 -10.74
C LEU A 12 5.23 -4.81 -12.23
N ALA A 13 4.03 -4.83 -12.82
CA ALA A 13 3.85 -4.49 -14.23
C ALA A 13 4.34 -3.07 -14.57
N ALA A 14 4.01 -2.09 -13.72
CA ALA A 14 4.48 -0.71 -13.90
C ALA A 14 6.00 -0.59 -13.76
N TYR A 15 6.60 -1.27 -12.77
CA TYR A 15 8.05 -1.30 -12.60
C TYR A 15 8.75 -1.92 -13.82
N ASP A 16 8.26 -3.04 -14.30
CA ASP A 16 8.79 -3.75 -15.47
C ASP A 16 8.63 -2.89 -16.75
N ALA A 17 7.59 -2.06 -16.83
CA ALA A 17 7.40 -1.08 -17.89
C ALA A 17 8.27 0.20 -17.76
N GLY A 18 9.11 0.29 -16.73
CA GLY A 18 10.06 1.40 -16.54
C GLY A 18 9.66 2.45 -15.51
N CYS A 19 8.51 2.34 -14.85
CA CYS A 19 8.14 3.26 -13.77
C CYS A 19 9.09 3.09 -12.56
N ARG A 20 9.47 4.20 -11.93
CA ARG A 20 10.36 4.22 -10.75
C ARG A 20 9.81 5.03 -9.57
N ARG A 21 8.72 5.77 -9.78
CA ARG A 21 8.05 6.56 -8.75
C ARG A 21 6.65 6.00 -8.54
N PHE A 22 6.31 5.70 -7.29
CA PHE A 22 5.04 5.13 -6.90
C PHE A 22 4.50 5.90 -5.69
N ASP A 23 3.28 6.40 -5.81
CA ASP A 23 2.55 6.99 -4.68
C ASP A 23 1.68 5.92 -4.03
N SER A 24 1.70 5.86 -2.70
CA SER A 24 1.02 4.85 -1.90
C SER A 24 0.59 5.41 -0.55
N ALA A 25 -0.23 4.66 0.19
CA ALA A 25 -0.56 4.97 1.58
C ALA A 25 -0.39 3.73 2.45
N ILE A 26 0.09 3.90 3.69
CA ILE A 26 0.24 2.82 4.66
C ILE A 26 -1.11 2.12 4.84
N GLY A 27 -1.13 0.78 4.79
CA GLY A 27 -2.35 -0.01 4.91
C GLY A 27 -3.37 0.21 3.79
N GLY A 28 -3.03 0.95 2.73
CA GLY A 28 -3.96 1.35 1.67
C GLY A 28 -4.99 2.40 2.14
N LEU A 29 -4.70 3.10 3.23
CA LEU A 29 -5.62 4.05 3.86
C LEU A 29 -6.05 5.18 2.92
N GLY A 30 -7.27 5.65 3.15
CA GLY A 30 -7.93 6.62 2.29
C GLY A 30 -8.58 5.97 1.07
N GLY A 31 -9.43 6.71 0.39
CA GLY A 31 -10.20 6.24 -0.74
C GLY A 31 -11.25 7.26 -1.15
N CYS A 32 -11.82 7.10 -2.33
CA CYS A 32 -12.85 8.02 -2.79
C CYS A 32 -14.16 7.74 -2.02
N PRO A 33 -14.73 8.74 -1.31
CA PRO A 33 -16.01 8.57 -0.60
C PRO A 33 -17.17 8.24 -1.56
N PHE A 34 -17.00 8.54 -2.85
CA PHE A 34 -18.00 8.29 -3.90
C PHE A 34 -17.83 6.92 -4.59
N ALA A 35 -16.82 6.12 -4.24
CA ALA A 35 -16.53 4.85 -4.93
C ALA A 35 -17.43 3.65 -4.52
N GLN A 36 -18.33 3.83 -3.55
CA GLN A 36 -19.24 2.77 -3.04
C GLN A 36 -18.50 1.45 -2.70
N ASP A 37 -19.16 0.29 -2.84
CA ASP A 37 -18.69 -1.04 -2.42
C ASP A 37 -17.46 -1.56 -3.17
N LYS A 38 -17.04 -0.86 -4.23
CA LYS A 38 -15.68 -1.01 -4.75
C LYS A 38 -14.78 -0.29 -3.77
N LEU A 39 -14.30 -0.99 -2.75
CA LEU A 39 -13.23 -0.55 -1.86
C LEU A 39 -11.97 -0.24 -2.68
N VAL A 40 -11.94 0.92 -3.35
CA VAL A 40 -10.80 1.42 -4.10
C VAL A 40 -10.05 2.37 -3.19
N GLY A 41 -9.27 1.77 -2.30
CA GLY A 41 -8.32 2.51 -1.48
C GLY A 41 -7.08 2.93 -2.26
N ASN A 42 -6.18 3.61 -1.57
CA ASN A 42 -4.82 3.79 -2.06
C ASN A 42 -4.12 2.43 -2.19
N VAL A 43 -3.07 2.38 -3.01
CA VAL A 43 -2.22 1.18 -3.06
C VAL A 43 -1.50 1.08 -1.71
N PRO A 44 -1.54 -0.07 -1.01
CA PRO A 44 -0.82 -0.24 0.24
C PRO A 44 0.68 -0.09 0.04
N THR A 45 1.34 0.72 0.85
CA THR A 45 2.80 0.91 0.80
C THR A 45 3.54 -0.42 0.97
N GLU A 46 3.02 -1.32 1.80
CA GLU A 46 3.54 -2.65 2.05
C GLU A 46 3.58 -3.51 0.77
N GLU A 47 2.55 -3.42 -0.06
CA GLU A 47 2.49 -4.14 -1.34
C GLU A 47 3.47 -3.54 -2.36
N VAL A 48 3.67 -2.22 -2.35
CA VAL A 48 4.68 -1.58 -3.21
C VAL A 48 6.07 -2.05 -2.83
N LEU A 49 6.43 -1.95 -1.55
CA LEU A 49 7.75 -2.36 -1.07
C LEU A 49 7.97 -3.86 -1.28
N GLY A 50 6.98 -4.70 -0.96
CA GLY A 50 7.06 -6.14 -1.20
C GLY A 50 7.25 -6.49 -2.68
N ALA A 51 6.54 -5.83 -3.60
CA ALA A 51 6.71 -6.01 -5.04
C ALA A 51 8.11 -5.58 -5.51
N LEU A 52 8.62 -4.47 -5.02
CA LEU A 52 9.96 -3.98 -5.40
C LEU A 52 11.09 -4.88 -4.86
N GLN A 53 10.93 -5.48 -3.67
CA GLN A 53 11.89 -6.47 -3.16
C GLN A 53 11.98 -7.71 -4.05
N GLU A 54 10.88 -8.16 -4.66
CA GLU A 54 10.91 -9.28 -5.62
C GLU A 54 11.78 -8.99 -6.84
N ARG A 55 12.01 -7.71 -7.16
CA ARG A 55 12.91 -7.28 -8.22
C ARG A 55 14.34 -7.04 -7.72
N GLY A 56 14.65 -7.47 -6.49
CA GLY A 56 15.99 -7.40 -5.91
C GLY A 56 16.42 -5.99 -5.51
N LEU A 57 15.49 -5.05 -5.37
CA LEU A 57 15.81 -3.68 -4.97
C LEU A 57 16.17 -3.60 -3.49
N ASN A 58 17.29 -2.95 -3.21
CA ASN A 58 17.63 -2.50 -1.87
C ASN A 58 16.76 -1.29 -1.52
N LEU A 59 15.75 -1.52 -0.70
CA LEU A 59 14.84 -0.47 -0.28
C LEU A 59 15.45 0.36 0.86
N PRO A 60 15.31 1.70 0.83
CA PRO A 60 15.79 2.55 1.92
C PRO A 60 14.91 2.47 3.18
N ILE A 61 13.80 1.72 3.13
CA ILE A 61 12.77 1.64 4.16
C ILE A 61 12.59 0.17 4.56
N ASP A 62 12.58 -0.09 5.86
CA ASP A 62 12.37 -1.40 6.45
C ASP A 62 10.87 -1.73 6.52
N LEU A 63 10.48 -2.85 5.88
CA LEU A 63 9.10 -3.35 5.86
C LEU A 63 8.53 -3.59 7.27
N SER A 64 9.35 -4.04 8.23
CA SER A 64 8.91 -4.28 9.59
C SER A 64 8.46 -2.98 10.29
N LYS A 65 9.14 -1.87 10.00
CA LYS A 65 8.77 -0.54 10.50
C LYS A 65 7.44 -0.08 9.90
N VAL A 66 7.24 -0.30 8.59
CA VAL A 66 5.98 0.05 7.92
C VAL A 66 4.82 -0.76 8.48
N ALA A 67 5.01 -2.06 8.70
CA ALA A 67 4.01 -2.92 9.34
C ALA A 67 3.66 -2.43 10.76
N GLY A 68 4.67 -2.06 11.55
CA GLY A 68 4.46 -1.48 12.88
C GLY A 68 3.66 -0.17 12.85
N MET A 69 3.94 0.71 11.89
CA MET A 69 3.16 1.95 11.69
C MET A 69 1.71 1.65 11.32
N ASN A 70 1.46 0.68 10.44
CA ASN A 70 0.11 0.27 10.06
C ASN A 70 -0.68 -0.26 11.27
N SER A 71 -0.05 -1.10 12.09
CA SER A 71 -0.67 -1.60 13.33
C SER A 71 -1.01 -0.47 14.30
N ALA A 72 -0.11 0.50 14.49
CA ALA A 72 -0.35 1.65 15.36
C ALA A 72 -1.53 2.51 14.87
N ILE A 73 -1.56 2.84 13.57
CA ILE A 73 -2.63 3.63 12.96
C ILE A 73 -3.98 2.90 13.05
N SER A 74 -3.99 1.60 12.78
CA SER A 74 -5.20 0.77 12.86
C SER A 74 -5.74 0.68 14.28
N GLY A 75 -4.85 0.58 15.28
CA GLY A 75 -5.22 0.61 16.70
C GLY A 75 -5.92 1.92 17.10
N GLU A 76 -5.40 3.05 16.65
CA GLU A 76 -5.98 4.37 16.97
C GLU A 76 -7.28 4.66 16.21
N LEU A 77 -7.40 4.26 14.94
CA LEU A 77 -8.67 4.38 14.20
C LEU A 77 -9.78 3.54 14.84
N SER A 78 -9.43 2.37 15.36
CA SER A 78 -10.37 1.48 16.05
C SER A 78 -10.83 2.06 17.39
N SER A 79 -9.97 2.78 18.11
CA SER A 79 -10.34 3.41 19.39
C SER A 79 -11.24 4.64 19.22
N ARG A 80 -11.07 5.40 18.11
CA ARG A 80 -11.88 6.59 17.78
C ARG A 80 -13.25 6.30 17.18
N ARG A 81 -13.53 5.05 16.80
CA ARG A 81 -14.82 4.59 16.27
C ARG A 81 -15.83 4.16 17.36
N LYS A 82 -15.42 4.19 18.63
CA LYS A 82 -16.30 4.05 19.79
C LYS A 82 -16.82 5.43 20.21
#